data_AF-A0A7X8JZZ7-F1
#
_entry.id   AF-A0A7X8JZZ7-F1
#
_cell.length_a   1.000
_cell.length_b   1.000
_cell.length_c   1.000
_cell.angle_alpha   90.00
_cell.angle_beta   90.00
_cell.angle_gamma   90.00
#
_symmetry.space_group_name_H-M   'P 1'
#
loop_
_entity.id
_entity.type
_entity.pdbx_description
1 polymer ?
#
loop_
_entity_poly.entity_id
_entity_poly.type
_entity_poly.pdbx_seq_one_letter_code
_entity_poly.pdbx_strand_id
1 'polypeptide(L)'
;MGTDDLFKKRRGEKKRRSENIRHIAPYRYLIVCEGEETEPNYFRGVKERIKKVYKDRIDVKSKIELDIKGTGRNTEDLVDFAIMIRSLSAIPYGHVWVVFDKDDFSDVQLTIL
;
A
#
# COMPACT_ATOMS: atom_id res chain seq x y z
N MET A 1 -1.75 -13.72 72.91
CA MET A 1 -1.56 -12.46 72.16
C MET A 1 -1.07 -12.84 70.77
N GLY A 2 -1.98 -12.86 69.79
CA GLY A 2 -1.66 -13.18 68.40
C GLY A 2 -1.36 -11.88 67.64
N THR A 3 -0.18 -11.77 67.05
CA THR A 3 0.16 -10.68 66.13
C THR A 3 -0.23 -11.11 64.73
N ASP A 4 -1.42 -10.71 64.30
CA ASP A 4 -1.88 -10.94 62.94
C ASP A 4 -1.24 -9.93 61.97
N ASP A 5 -0.21 -10.38 61.26
CA ASP A 5 0.34 -9.71 60.06
C ASP A 5 -0.64 -9.89 58.85
N LEU A 6 -1.91 -9.46 58.99
CA LEU A 6 -2.98 -9.68 58.00
C LEU A 6 -2.93 -8.72 56.78
N PHE A 7 -2.04 -7.72 56.76
CA PHE A 7 -2.05 -6.66 55.73
C PHE A 7 -0.72 -6.40 55.01
N LYS A 8 0.18 -7.40 54.88
CA LYS A 8 1.31 -7.27 53.94
C LYS A 8 0.84 -7.55 52.50
N LYS A 9 0.13 -6.59 51.92
CA LYS A 9 -0.23 -6.56 50.50
C LYS A 9 1.06 -6.43 49.70
N ARG A 10 1.60 -7.55 49.19
CA ARG A 10 2.76 -7.57 48.30
C ARG A 10 2.50 -6.62 47.14
N ARG A 11 3.12 -5.42 47.16
CA ARG A 11 3.27 -4.57 45.98
C ARG A 11 4.32 -5.25 45.09
N GLY A 12 3.96 -6.37 44.48
CA GLY A 12 4.71 -6.89 43.35
C GLY A 12 4.77 -5.79 42.30
N GLU A 13 5.94 -5.57 41.71
CA GLU A 13 6.10 -4.61 40.61
C GLU A 13 4.96 -4.83 39.62
N LYS A 14 4.19 -3.77 39.35
CA LYS A 14 3.20 -3.79 38.28
C LYS A 14 3.98 -4.04 37.00
N LYS A 15 4.08 -5.30 36.57
CA LYS A 15 4.53 -5.63 35.22
C LYS A 15 3.71 -4.77 34.28
N ARG A 16 4.39 -3.87 33.56
CA ARG A 16 3.76 -3.11 32.49
C ARG A 16 3.06 -4.15 31.62
N ARG A 17 1.75 -3.99 31.41
CA ARG A 17 1.03 -4.81 30.43
C ARG A 17 1.86 -4.71 29.16
N SER A 18 2.31 -5.83 28.59
CA SER A 18 2.75 -5.81 27.21
C SER A 18 1.51 -5.42 26.43
N GLU A 19 1.40 -4.13 26.10
CA GLU A 19 0.31 -3.63 25.31
C GLU A 19 0.28 -4.51 24.07
N ASN A 20 -0.88 -5.13 23.82
CA ASN A 20 -1.19 -5.68 22.51
C ASN A 20 -1.22 -4.47 21.56
N ILE A 21 -0.04 -3.97 21.16
CA ILE A 21 0.13 -3.09 20.03
C ILE A 21 -0.18 -3.99 18.85
N ARG A 22 -1.48 -4.21 18.59
CA ARG A 22 -1.93 -4.78 17.34
C ARG A 22 -1.49 -3.74 16.32
N HIS A 23 -0.36 -4.00 15.67
CA HIS A 23 0.07 -3.22 14.53
C HIS A 23 -1.11 -3.20 13.58
N ILE A 24 -1.74 -2.03 13.44
CA ILE A 24 -2.86 -1.84 12.54
C ILE A 24 -2.33 -2.21 11.17
N ALA A 25 -2.93 -3.23 10.55
CA ALA A 25 -2.48 -3.68 9.26
C ALA A 25 -2.60 -2.52 8.26
N PRO A 26 -1.59 -2.29 7.42
CA PRO A 26 -1.66 -1.22 6.44
C PRO A 26 -2.81 -1.47 5.45
N TYR A 27 -3.32 -0.39 4.87
CA TYR A 27 -4.32 -0.45 3.80
C TYR A 27 -3.86 -1.34 2.63
N ARG A 28 -4.82 -1.86 1.87
CA ARG A 28 -4.53 -2.57 0.61
C ARG A 28 -4.27 -1.55 -0.49
N TYR A 29 -3.15 -1.67 -1.19
CA TYR A 29 -2.76 -0.76 -2.28
C TYR A 29 -2.90 -1.46 -3.64
N LEU A 30 -3.44 -0.73 -4.62
CA LEU A 30 -3.31 -1.04 -6.05
C LEU A 30 -2.32 -0.04 -6.66
N ILE A 31 -1.24 -0.54 -7.26
CA ILE A 31 -0.26 0.29 -7.97
C ILE A 31 -0.27 -0.11 -9.44
N VAL A 32 -0.54 0.85 -10.32
CA VAL A 32 -0.54 0.70 -11.77
C VAL A 32 0.59 1.52 -12.33
N CYS A 33 1.50 0.90 -13.08
CA CYS A 33 2.64 1.59 -13.70
C CYS A 33 2.45 1.67 -15.21
N GLU A 34 2.88 2.79 -15.78
CA GLU A 34 2.97 2.99 -17.23
C GLU A 34 3.99 2.04 -17.84
N GLY A 35 5.21 2.03 -17.30
CA GLY A 35 6.29 1.13 -17.70
C GLY A 35 6.12 -0.31 -17.19
N GLU A 36 6.82 -1.24 -17.85
CA GLU A 36 6.79 -2.67 -17.52
C GLU A 36 7.97 -3.13 -16.64
N GLU A 37 9.07 -2.37 -16.65
CA GLU A 37 10.33 -2.77 -16.04
C GLU A 37 10.67 -1.98 -14.76
N THR A 38 11.07 -0.72 -14.87
CA THR A 38 11.71 0.03 -13.76
C THR A 38 10.78 0.21 -12.56
N GLU A 39 9.61 0.81 -12.76
CA GLU A 39 8.66 1.10 -11.68
C GLU A 39 8.02 -0.17 -11.12
N PRO A 40 7.52 -1.11 -11.95
CA PRO A 40 7.01 -2.36 -11.43
C PRO A 40 8.04 -3.14 -10.62
N ASN A 41 9.30 -3.20 -11.05
CA ASN A 41 10.36 -3.87 -10.29
C ASN A 41 10.66 -3.16 -8.96
N TYR A 42 10.67 -1.83 -8.95
CA TYR A 42 10.80 -1.04 -7.72
C TYR A 42 9.70 -1.41 -6.71
N PHE A 43 8.43 -1.37 -7.12
CA PHE A 43 7.31 -1.66 -6.23
C PHE A 43 7.19 -3.14 -5.85
N ARG A 44 7.60 -4.07 -6.71
CA ARG A 44 7.75 -5.50 -6.34
C ARG A 44 8.77 -5.66 -5.22
N GLY A 45 9.91 -4.95 -5.28
CA GLY A 45 10.90 -4.93 -4.21
C GLY A 45 10.33 -4.39 -2.89
N VAL A 46 9.53 -3.32 -2.94
CA VAL A 46 8.82 -2.77 -1.78
C VAL A 46 7.81 -3.77 -1.22
N LYS A 47 7.02 -4.41 -2.08
CA LYS A 47 6.04 -5.45 -1.71
C LYS A 47 6.72 -6.60 -0.97
N GLU A 48 7.83 -7.11 -1.46
CA GLU A 48 8.55 -8.21 -0.81
C GLU A 48 9.09 -7.84 0.58
N ARG A 49 9.54 -6.59 0.77
CA ARG A 49 9.95 -6.09 2.10
C ARG A 49 8.78 -6.02 3.06
N ILE A 50 7.62 -5.54 2.60
CA ILE A 50 6.42 -5.39 3.43
C ILE A 50 5.78 -6.75 3.71
N LYS A 51 5.77 -7.69 2.76
CA LYS A 51 5.20 -9.04 2.90
C LYS A 51 5.81 -9.82 4.06
N LYS A 52 7.09 -9.59 4.37
CA LYS A 52 7.78 -10.18 5.54
C LYS A 52 7.14 -9.77 6.87
N VAL A 53 6.45 -8.63 6.90
CA VAL A 53 5.82 -8.07 8.11
C VAL A 53 4.29 -8.14 8.04
N TYR A 54 3.70 -7.91 6.87
CA TYR A 54 2.26 -7.85 6.61
C TYR A 54 1.92 -8.57 5.29
N LYS A 55 1.37 -9.78 5.37
CA LYS A 55 1.00 -10.59 4.18
C LYS A 55 -0.07 -9.90 3.32
N ASP A 56 0.12 -9.91 2.00
CA ASP A 56 -0.86 -9.61 0.93
C ASP A 56 -1.48 -8.21 0.89
N ARG A 57 -0.69 -7.17 1.24
CA ARG A 57 -1.19 -5.78 1.31
C ARG A 57 -0.97 -4.94 0.05
N ILE A 58 -0.08 -5.33 -0.85
CA ILE A 58 0.25 -4.54 -2.06
C ILE A 58 0.02 -5.41 -3.29
N ASP A 59 -0.83 -4.94 -4.21
CA ASP A 59 -0.99 -5.49 -5.55
C ASP A 59 -0.37 -4.54 -6.58
N VAL A 60 0.48 -5.07 -7.44
CA VAL A 60 1.23 -4.32 -8.47
C VAL A 60 0.82 -4.86 -9.83
N LYS A 61 0.30 -3.99 -10.71
CA LYS A 61 -0.11 -4.30 -12.08
C LYS A 61 0.67 -3.43 -13.06
N SER A 62 1.18 -4.02 -14.14
CA SER A 62 1.81 -3.31 -15.26
C SER A 62 0.79 -3.15 -16.40
N LYS A 63 0.87 -2.06 -17.17
CA LYS A 63 0.04 -1.86 -18.38
C LYS A 63 0.37 -2.96 -19.40
N ILE A 64 -0.64 -3.49 -20.08
CA ILE A 64 -0.52 -4.38 -21.24
C ILE A 64 -0.58 -3.46 -22.47
N GLU A 65 0.43 -3.49 -23.34
CA GLU A 65 0.48 -2.64 -24.54
C GLU A 65 -0.76 -2.83 -25.43
N LEU A 66 -1.54 -1.76 -25.58
CA LEU A 66 -2.47 -1.57 -26.68
C LEU A 66 -1.89 -0.42 -27.50
N ASP A 67 -1.56 -0.70 -28.76
CA ASP A 67 -0.95 0.22 -29.72
C ASP A 67 -1.76 1.53 -29.82
N ILE A 68 -1.27 2.61 -29.21
CA ILE A 68 -1.93 3.91 -29.21
C ILE A 68 -1.00 4.93 -29.85
N LYS A 69 -1.33 5.24 -31.11
CA LYS A 69 -0.72 6.34 -31.86
C LYS A 69 -1.09 7.68 -31.23
N GLY A 70 -0.05 8.52 -31.10
CA GLY A 70 -0.06 9.82 -30.44
C GLY A 70 -1.26 10.70 -30.80
N THR A 71 -2.18 10.84 -29.85
CA THR A 71 -3.21 11.89 -29.79
C THR A 71 -3.38 12.46 -28.38
N GLY A 72 -2.50 12.09 -27.41
CA GLY A 72 -2.57 12.52 -26.01
C GLY A 72 -3.31 11.57 -25.05
N ARG A 73 -3.70 10.36 -25.50
CA ARG A 73 -4.62 9.46 -24.78
C ARG A 73 -3.99 8.39 -23.87
N ASN A 74 -2.68 8.20 -23.91
CA ASN A 74 -2.02 7.11 -23.17
C ASN A 74 -2.17 7.18 -21.65
N THR A 75 -2.24 8.40 -21.11
CA THR A 75 -2.30 8.70 -19.68
C THR A 75 -3.71 8.47 -19.11
N GLU A 76 -4.75 8.92 -19.82
CA GLU A 76 -6.16 8.69 -19.45
C GLU A 76 -6.49 7.19 -19.47
N ASP A 77 -6.03 6.46 -20.48
CA ASP A 77 -6.24 5.01 -20.59
C ASP A 77 -5.64 4.23 -19.41
N LEU A 78 -4.50 4.68 -18.86
CA LEU A 78 -3.89 4.06 -17.68
C LEU A 78 -4.72 4.31 -16.42
N VAL A 79 -5.31 5.50 -16.29
CA VAL A 79 -6.21 5.85 -15.18
C VAL A 79 -7.49 5.04 -15.28
N ASP A 80 -8.09 4.95 -16.46
CA ASP A 80 -9.30 4.15 -16.71
C ASP A 80 -9.05 2.67 -16.42
N PHE A 81 -7.88 2.15 -16.81
CA PHE A 81 -7.45 0.81 -16.44
C PHE A 81 -7.39 0.64 -14.92
N ALA A 82 -6.81 1.59 -14.19
CA ALA A 82 -6.76 1.53 -12.72
C ALA A 82 -8.16 1.55 -12.09
N ILE A 83 -9.08 2.38 -12.61
CA ILE A 83 -10.48 2.44 -12.18
C ILE A 83 -11.18 1.11 -12.42
N MET A 84 -11.01 0.52 -13.61
CA MET A 84 -11.55 -0.78 -13.97
C MET A 84 -11.04 -1.86 -13.01
N ILE A 85 -9.72 -1.98 -12.81
CA ILE A 85 -9.13 -2.98 -11.90
C ILE A 85 -9.62 -2.79 -10.46
N ARG A 86 -9.76 -1.54 -10.00
CA ARG A 86 -10.36 -1.23 -8.69
C ARG A 86 -11.79 -1.76 -8.60
N SER A 87 -12.61 -1.51 -9.63
CA SER A 87 -14.03 -1.91 -9.65
C SER A 87 -14.24 -3.43 -9.70
N LEU A 88 -13.32 -4.16 -10.35
CA LEU A 88 -13.37 -5.62 -10.46
C LEU A 88 -12.89 -6.35 -9.20
N SER A 89 -12.30 -5.64 -8.23
CA SER A 89 -11.74 -6.28 -7.04
C SER A 89 -12.80 -6.59 -5.99
N ALA A 90 -12.91 -7.86 -5.59
CA ALA A 90 -13.82 -8.28 -4.52
C ALA A 90 -13.49 -7.68 -3.14
N ILE A 91 -12.22 -7.37 -2.89
CA ILE A 91 -11.75 -6.70 -1.67
C ILE A 91 -11.40 -5.25 -2.04
N PRO A 92 -11.96 -4.24 -1.37
CA PRO A 92 -11.65 -2.86 -1.72
C PRO A 92 -10.18 -2.52 -1.47
N TYR A 93 -9.62 -1.70 -2.35
CA TYR A 93 -8.34 -1.04 -2.12
C TYR A 93 -8.56 0.19 -1.24
N GLY A 94 -7.69 0.39 -0.24
CA GLY A 94 -7.69 1.63 0.55
C GLY A 94 -7.04 2.79 -0.21
N HIS A 95 -6.06 2.48 -1.07
CA HIS A 95 -5.40 3.45 -1.94
C HIS A 95 -5.13 2.85 -3.32
N VAL A 96 -5.25 3.68 -4.36
CA VAL A 96 -4.92 3.35 -5.75
C VAL A 96 -3.94 4.40 -6.24
N TRP A 97 -2.76 3.97 -6.70
CA TRP A 97 -1.71 4.82 -7.24
C TRP A 97 -1.50 4.49 -8.71
N VAL A 98 -1.43 5.53 -9.54
CA VAL A 98 -1.05 5.43 -10.95
C VAL A 98 0.31 6.12 -11.08
N VAL A 99 1.27 5.43 -11.66
CA VAL A 99 2.67 5.83 -11.73
C VAL A 99 3.05 6.05 -13.18
N PHE A 100 3.56 7.25 -13.42
CA PHE A 100 3.92 7.79 -14.72
C PHE A 100 5.41 8.14 -14.70
N ASP A 101 6.14 7.87 -15.78
CA ASP A 101 7.56 8.23 -15.84
C ASP A 101 7.72 9.72 -16.10
N LYS A 102 8.56 10.41 -15.34
CA LYS A 102 8.64 11.88 -15.40
C LYS A 102 9.11 12.39 -16.77
N ASP A 103 9.97 11.63 -17.44
CA ASP A 103 10.64 12.08 -18.66
C ASP A 103 9.79 11.91 -19.93
N ASP A 104 8.68 11.15 -19.85
CA ASP A 104 7.75 10.92 -20.96
C ASP A 104 6.64 12.00 -21.07
N PHE A 105 6.65 13.02 -20.21
CA PHE A 105 5.69 14.12 -20.24
C PHE A 105 6.34 15.44 -20.67
N SER A 106 5.79 16.06 -21.72
CA SER A 106 6.01 17.50 -21.92
C SER A 106 5.25 18.28 -20.84
N ASP A 107 5.81 19.39 -20.33
CA ASP A 107 5.25 20.20 -19.23
C ASP A 107 3.76 20.57 -19.40
N VAL A 108 3.28 20.58 -20.65
CA VAL A 108 1.90 20.90 -21.03
C VAL A 108 0.90 19.81 -20.57
N GLN A 109 1.34 18.56 -20.44
CA GLN A 109 0.50 17.41 -20.15
C GLN A 109 0.18 17.26 -18.65
N LEU A 110 1.01 17.81 -17.77
CA LEU A 110 0.82 17.80 -16.32
C LEU A 110 -0.18 18.85 -15.82
N THR A 111 -0.59 19.80 -16.67
CA THR A 111 -1.47 20.92 -16.25
C THR A 111 -2.97 20.56 -16.30
N ILE A 112 -3.35 19.39 -16.84
CA ILE A 112 -4.75 19.05 -17.14
C ILE A 112 -5.28 17.84 -16.33
N LEU A 113 -4.50 17.28 -15.40
CA LEU A 113 -4.96 16.22 -14.48
C LEU A 113 -5.40 16.75 -13.11
#